data_AF-A0A4R4FAZ4-F1
#
_entry.id   AF-A0A4R4FAZ4-F1
#
_cell.length_a   1.000
_cell.length_b   1.000
_cell.length_c   1.000
_cell.angle_alpha   90.00
_cell.angle_beta   90.00
_cell.angle_gamma   90.00
#
_symmetry.space_group_name_H-M   'P 1'
#
loop_
_entity.id
_entity.type
_entity.pdbx_description
1 polymer ?
#
loop_
_entity_poly.entity_id
_entity_poly.type
_entity_poly.pdbx_seq_one_letter_code
_entity_poly.pdbx_strand_id
1 'polypeptide(L)'
;MAIDEHVGKNIKKYRLAYKLTLEGLAKEIHKSKSTMSKYEKGLISLDVATLKEIADVFQISPAYLLAVQDEELHARLEPGEFLDRQHMYSYDGRSRRILKSVMERYQIPGSEQIGIQLFYDVQDEESCGNCKTFYTGYSRRYEFVENYNLQNQNNPTEQAWICCINSLNRTSRRTGMLTGLSYKTMMPVAIKVMLSSTILKEDDELVSSLLLTKEDIKISRKYNLFTIDQFME
;
A
#
# COMPACT_ATOMS: atom_id res chain seq x y z
N MET A 1 -11.07 -13.79 -22.24
CA MET A 1 -11.63 -14.95 -21.51
C MET A 1 -12.37 -14.40 -20.30
N ALA A 2 -13.57 -14.89 -19.96
CA ALA A 2 -14.31 -14.35 -18.81
C ALA A 2 -13.61 -14.75 -17.50
N ILE A 3 -13.57 -13.85 -16.51
CA ILE A 3 -12.91 -14.07 -15.20
C ILE A 3 -13.42 -15.37 -14.55
N ASP A 4 -14.72 -15.64 -14.63
CA ASP A 4 -15.34 -16.86 -14.07
C ASP A 4 -14.77 -18.16 -14.68
N GLU A 5 -14.48 -18.16 -15.99
CA GLU A 5 -13.88 -19.32 -16.66
C GLU A 5 -12.45 -19.56 -16.19
N HIS A 6 -11.71 -18.46 -15.98
CA HIS A 6 -10.34 -18.51 -15.51
C HIS A 6 -10.25 -19.04 -14.06
N VAL A 7 -11.08 -18.48 -13.19
CA VAL A 7 -11.21 -18.93 -11.79
C VAL A 7 -11.63 -20.40 -11.74
N GLY A 8 -12.61 -20.79 -12.55
CA GLY A 8 -13.05 -22.18 -12.66
C GLY A 8 -11.91 -23.14 -13.06
N LYS A 9 -11.08 -22.77 -14.03
CA LYS A 9 -9.89 -23.54 -14.43
C LYS A 9 -8.87 -23.66 -13.29
N ASN A 10 -8.61 -22.57 -12.56
CA ASN A 10 -7.72 -22.59 -11.41
C ASN A 10 -8.25 -23.49 -10.29
N ILE A 11 -9.55 -23.42 -9.95
CA ILE A 11 -10.16 -24.29 -8.95
C ILE A 11 -10.01 -25.76 -9.34
N LYS A 12 -10.30 -26.10 -10.61
CA LYS A 12 -10.13 -27.46 -11.13
C LYS A 12 -8.69 -27.95 -11.01
N LYS A 13 -7.72 -27.09 -11.35
CA LYS A 13 -6.28 -27.37 -11.26
C LYS A 13 -5.88 -27.73 -9.82
N TYR A 14 -6.25 -26.91 -8.84
CA TYR A 14 -5.95 -27.17 -7.43
C TYR A 14 -6.70 -28.39 -6.89
N ARG A 15 -7.98 -28.57 -7.23
CA ARG A 15 -8.75 -29.75 -6.81
C ARG A 15 -8.06 -31.05 -7.22
N LEU A 16 -7.57 -31.11 -8.47
CA LEU A 16 -6.86 -32.28 -8.98
C LEU A 16 -5.50 -32.48 -8.29
N ALA A 17 -4.75 -31.40 -8.01
CA ALA A 17 -3.48 -31.47 -7.29
C ALA A 17 -3.64 -32.02 -5.87
N TYR A 18 -4.72 -31.63 -5.18
CA TYR A 18 -5.09 -32.14 -3.85
C TYR A 18 -5.82 -33.49 -3.88
N LYS A 19 -5.96 -34.11 -5.07
CA LYS A 19 -6.62 -35.41 -5.28
C LYS A 19 -8.07 -35.46 -4.79
N LEU A 20 -8.76 -34.33 -4.79
CA LEU A 20 -10.16 -34.24 -4.39
C LEU A 20 -11.10 -34.55 -5.55
N THR A 21 -12.16 -35.29 -5.27
CA THR A 21 -13.24 -35.48 -6.24
C THR A 21 -14.12 -34.23 -6.30
N LEU A 22 -14.89 -34.06 -7.38
CA LEU A 22 -15.88 -32.98 -7.48
C LEU A 22 -16.87 -33.01 -6.30
N GLU A 23 -17.26 -34.21 -5.85
CA GLU A 23 -18.15 -34.40 -4.70
C GLU A 23 -17.45 -34.09 -3.37
N GLY A 24 -16.18 -34.49 -3.24
CA GLY A 24 -15.37 -34.22 -2.05
C GLY A 24 -15.22 -32.73 -1.82
N LEU A 25 -14.76 -31.97 -2.83
CA LEU A 25 -14.64 -30.52 -2.71
C LEU A 25 -16.01 -29.86 -2.47
N ALA A 26 -17.05 -30.28 -3.18
CA ALA A 26 -18.39 -29.71 -3.00
C ALA A 26 -18.91 -29.90 -1.56
N LYS A 27 -18.61 -31.05 -0.94
CA LYS A 27 -18.99 -31.34 0.44
C LYS A 27 -18.28 -30.43 1.45
N GLU A 28 -16.98 -30.18 1.27
CA GLU A 28 -16.18 -29.30 2.13
C GLU A 28 -16.70 -27.85 2.14
N ILE A 29 -17.22 -27.37 1.01
CA ILE A 29 -17.79 -26.01 0.89
C ILE A 29 -19.33 -25.97 1.02
N HIS A 30 -19.94 -27.06 1.49
CA HIS A 30 -21.40 -27.18 1.66
C HIS A 30 -22.23 -26.86 0.39
N LYS A 31 -21.71 -27.20 -0.80
CA LYS A 31 -22.41 -27.05 -2.09
C LYS A 31 -22.71 -28.41 -2.73
N SER A 32 -23.54 -28.39 -3.78
CA SER A 32 -23.82 -29.59 -4.58
C SER A 32 -22.70 -29.86 -5.60
N LYS A 33 -22.49 -31.13 -5.95
CA LYS A 33 -21.60 -31.55 -7.06
C LYS A 33 -21.91 -30.79 -8.36
N SER A 34 -23.18 -30.55 -8.64
CA SER A 34 -23.60 -29.85 -9.86
C SER A 34 -23.18 -28.38 -9.84
N THR A 35 -23.27 -27.73 -8.69
CA THR A 35 -22.80 -26.35 -8.47
C THR A 35 -21.29 -26.28 -8.66
N MET A 36 -20.54 -27.20 -8.07
CA MET A 36 -19.08 -27.25 -8.22
C MET A 36 -18.66 -27.49 -9.68
N SER A 37 -19.35 -28.37 -10.39
CA SER A 37 -19.11 -28.58 -11.83
C SER A 37 -19.36 -27.31 -12.67
N LYS A 38 -20.37 -26.50 -12.29
CA LYS A 38 -20.66 -25.23 -12.95
C LYS A 38 -19.60 -24.16 -12.63
N TYR A 39 -19.11 -24.09 -11.38
CA TYR A 39 -17.99 -23.20 -11.01
C TYR A 39 -16.72 -23.53 -11.80
N GLU A 40 -16.30 -24.81 -11.87
CA GLU A 40 -15.08 -25.20 -12.59
C GLU A 40 -15.14 -24.90 -14.10
N LYS A 41 -16.35 -24.82 -14.66
CA LYS A 41 -16.59 -24.51 -16.07
C LYS A 41 -16.84 -23.01 -16.32
N GLY A 42 -16.90 -22.17 -15.28
CA GLY A 42 -17.26 -20.76 -15.39
C GLY A 42 -18.70 -20.50 -15.86
N LEU A 43 -19.61 -21.47 -15.64
CA LEU A 43 -21.01 -21.35 -16.09
C LEU A 43 -21.89 -20.53 -15.14
N ILE A 44 -21.46 -20.39 -13.89
CA ILE A 44 -22.07 -19.54 -12.88
C ILE A 44 -20.96 -18.79 -12.13
N SER A 45 -21.22 -17.54 -11.77
CA SER A 45 -20.28 -16.75 -10.98
C SER A 45 -20.23 -17.25 -9.54
N LEU A 46 -19.04 -17.18 -8.96
CA LEU A 46 -18.74 -17.57 -7.59
C LEU A 46 -18.69 -16.31 -6.72
N ASP A 47 -19.34 -16.33 -5.55
CA ASP A 47 -19.21 -15.23 -4.60
C ASP A 47 -17.86 -15.27 -3.85
N VAL A 48 -17.48 -14.12 -3.25
CA VAL A 48 -16.19 -13.98 -2.55
C VAL A 48 -16.10 -14.92 -1.34
N ALA A 49 -17.21 -15.19 -0.66
CA ALA A 49 -17.24 -16.11 0.48
C ALA A 49 -16.90 -17.54 0.05
N THR A 50 -17.54 -18.03 -1.02
CA THR A 50 -17.27 -19.37 -1.57
C THR A 50 -15.87 -19.44 -2.16
N LEU A 51 -15.36 -18.37 -2.78
CA LEU A 51 -13.96 -18.30 -3.23
C LEU A 51 -12.98 -18.48 -2.06
N LYS A 52 -13.25 -17.81 -0.92
CA LYS A 52 -12.45 -17.92 0.28
C LYS A 52 -12.53 -19.33 0.89
N GLU A 53 -13.71 -19.91 1.01
CA GLU A 53 -13.90 -21.30 1.47
C GLU A 53 -13.10 -22.30 0.63
N ILE A 54 -13.15 -22.19 -0.69
CA ILE A 54 -12.37 -23.06 -1.60
C ILE A 54 -10.86 -22.86 -1.39
N ALA A 55 -10.41 -21.61 -1.23
CA ALA A 55 -9.01 -21.31 -0.97
C ALA A 55 -8.53 -21.89 0.36
N ASP A 56 -9.39 -21.88 1.40
CA ASP A 56 -9.11 -22.44 2.72
C ASP A 56 -8.98 -23.97 2.67
N VAL A 57 -9.84 -24.66 1.90
CA VAL A 57 -9.71 -26.11 1.65
C VAL A 57 -8.36 -26.46 1.02
N PHE A 58 -7.87 -25.60 0.12
CA PHE A 58 -6.55 -25.77 -0.50
C PHE A 58 -5.40 -25.21 0.34
N GLN A 59 -5.66 -24.50 1.44
CA GLN A 59 -4.63 -23.81 2.24
C GLN A 59 -3.77 -22.82 1.40
N ILE A 60 -4.41 -22.12 0.47
CA ILE A 60 -3.77 -21.10 -0.38
C ILE A 60 -4.45 -19.73 -0.20
N SER A 61 -3.77 -18.66 -0.59
CA SER A 61 -4.43 -17.35 -0.73
C SER A 61 -5.49 -17.38 -1.84
N PRO A 62 -6.69 -16.78 -1.65
CA PRO A 62 -7.70 -16.63 -2.70
C PRO A 62 -7.17 -15.96 -3.97
N ALA A 63 -6.13 -15.12 -3.86
CA ALA A 63 -5.48 -14.49 -5.00
C ALA A 63 -4.96 -15.52 -6.03
N TYR A 64 -4.52 -16.71 -5.59
CA TYR A 64 -4.06 -17.77 -6.50
C TYR A 64 -5.19 -18.37 -7.34
N LEU A 65 -6.44 -18.31 -6.88
CA LEU A 65 -7.60 -18.73 -7.66
C LEU A 65 -7.96 -17.68 -8.72
N LEU A 66 -7.73 -16.40 -8.43
CA LEU A 66 -7.95 -15.27 -9.34
C LEU A 66 -6.80 -15.04 -10.33
N ALA A 67 -5.59 -15.52 -10.01
CA ALA A 67 -4.36 -15.23 -10.74
C ALA A 67 -4.44 -15.67 -12.21
N VAL A 68 -4.44 -14.70 -13.13
CA VAL A 68 -4.34 -14.90 -14.59
C VAL A 68 -2.88 -15.07 -14.98
N GLN A 69 -2.55 -16.14 -15.71
CA GLN A 69 -1.30 -16.21 -16.45
C GLN A 69 -1.46 -15.30 -17.65
N ASP A 70 -1.16 -14.02 -17.45
CA ASP A 70 -1.12 -13.04 -18.53
C ASP A 70 0.30 -12.51 -18.60
N GLU A 71 1.04 -12.87 -19.65
CA GLU A 71 2.42 -12.46 -19.85
C GLU A 71 2.54 -10.93 -20.02
N GLU A 72 1.45 -10.24 -20.35
CA GLU A 72 1.41 -8.77 -20.49
C GLU A 72 1.06 -8.01 -19.20
N LEU A 73 0.55 -8.68 -18.16
CA LEU A 73 0.21 -8.05 -16.88
C LEU A 73 1.41 -7.94 -15.92
N HIS A 74 2.63 -8.14 -16.42
CA HIS A 74 3.85 -8.05 -15.62
C HIS A 74 4.38 -6.62 -15.38
N ALA A 75 3.66 -5.57 -15.82
CA ALA A 75 4.04 -4.18 -15.57
C ALA A 75 3.28 -3.50 -14.41
N ARG A 76 2.25 -4.15 -13.85
CA ARG A 76 1.53 -3.63 -12.67
C ARG A 76 1.85 -4.55 -11.52
N LEU A 77 2.56 -4.03 -10.53
CA LEU A 77 2.81 -4.71 -9.27
C LEU A 77 1.45 -4.87 -8.58
N GLU A 78 0.75 -5.98 -8.85
CA GLU A 78 -0.51 -6.29 -8.19
C GLU A 78 -0.23 -6.38 -6.67
N PRO A 79 -0.92 -5.55 -5.85
CA PRO A 79 -0.73 -5.61 -4.41
C PRO A 79 -1.18 -6.99 -3.91
N GLY A 80 -0.28 -7.71 -3.24
CA GLY A 80 -0.60 -8.98 -2.61
C GLY A 80 -1.20 -8.78 -1.23
N GLU A 81 -0.71 -9.52 -0.23
CA GLU A 81 -1.28 -9.51 1.12
C GLU A 81 -1.09 -8.16 1.82
N PHE A 82 -2.14 -7.67 2.49
CA PHE A 82 -2.04 -6.49 3.35
C PHE A 82 -1.06 -6.76 4.50
N LEU A 83 -0.06 -5.90 4.65
CA LEU A 83 0.94 -6.01 5.70
C LEU A 83 0.51 -5.26 6.95
N ASP A 84 0.41 -3.94 6.83
CA ASP A 84 0.08 -3.05 7.93
C ASP A 84 -0.28 -1.65 7.41
N ARG A 85 -0.69 -0.80 8.34
CA ARG A 85 -1.02 0.61 8.14
C ARG A 85 0.03 1.49 8.82
N GLN A 86 0.43 2.56 8.14
CA GLN A 86 1.26 3.62 8.69
C GLN A 86 0.57 4.97 8.53
N HIS A 87 0.87 5.89 9.44
CA HIS A 87 0.37 7.25 9.47
C HIS A 87 1.50 8.20 9.09
N MET A 88 1.25 9.12 8.17
CA MET A 88 2.22 10.11 7.73
C MET A 88 1.71 11.52 8.04
N TYR A 89 2.54 12.30 8.71
CA TYR A 89 2.27 13.67 9.10
C TYR A 89 3.21 14.63 8.39
N SER A 90 2.67 15.79 8.00
CA SER A 90 3.44 16.91 7.46
C SER A 90 2.78 18.21 7.89
N TYR A 91 3.50 19.34 7.86
CA TYR A 91 2.92 20.62 8.27
C TYR A 91 2.71 21.54 7.07
N ASP A 92 1.47 21.96 6.80
CA ASP A 92 1.20 23.03 5.82
C ASP A 92 1.18 24.39 6.52
N GLY A 93 2.30 25.10 6.40
CA GLY A 93 2.44 26.46 6.95
C GLY A 93 1.47 27.50 6.38
N ARG A 94 0.85 27.23 5.22
CA ARG A 94 -0.13 28.15 4.61
C ARG A 94 -1.48 28.09 5.31
N SER A 95 -1.95 26.89 5.61
CA SER A 95 -3.17 26.66 6.42
C SER A 95 -2.88 26.55 7.92
N ARG A 96 -1.61 26.54 8.33
CA ARG A 96 -1.14 26.40 9.72
C ARG A 96 -1.71 25.17 10.42
N ARG A 97 -1.71 24.03 9.73
CA ARG A 97 -2.20 22.75 10.27
C ARG A 97 -1.32 21.59 9.88
N ILE A 98 -1.44 20.52 10.65
CA ILE A 98 -0.89 19.22 10.28
C ILE A 98 -1.75 18.62 9.17
N LEU A 99 -1.12 18.17 8.10
CA LEU A 99 -1.73 17.29 7.11
C LEU A 99 -1.49 15.85 7.56
N LYS A 100 -2.57 15.08 7.67
CA LYS A 100 -2.56 13.68 8.07
C LYS A 100 -2.76 12.84 6.84
N SER A 101 -2.04 11.74 6.72
CA SER A 101 -2.14 10.82 5.59
C SER A 101 -2.04 9.39 6.08
N VAL A 102 -2.73 8.48 5.40
CA VAL A 102 -2.72 7.06 5.73
C VAL A 102 -2.02 6.31 4.61
N MET A 103 -1.08 5.45 4.97
CA MET A 103 -0.32 4.61 4.06
C MET A 103 -0.63 3.15 4.35
N GLU A 104 -1.25 2.47 3.40
CA GLU A 104 -1.48 1.03 3.45
C GLU A 104 -0.40 0.31 2.64
N ARG A 105 0.16 -0.74 3.24
CA ARG A 105 1.30 -1.48 2.68
C ARG A 105 0.89 -2.90 2.35
N TYR A 106 1.35 -3.39 1.20
CA TYR A 106 1.00 -4.70 0.68
C TYR A 106 2.26 -5.45 0.25
N GLN A 107 2.37 -6.72 0.62
CA GLN A 107 3.43 -7.58 0.13
C GLN A 107 3.23 -7.81 -1.36
N ILE A 108 4.22 -7.52 -2.20
CA ILE A 108 4.17 -7.90 -3.61
C ILE A 108 4.75 -9.33 -3.73
N PRO A 109 4.00 -10.31 -4.26
CA PRO A 109 4.49 -11.67 -4.40
C PRO A 109 5.73 -11.72 -5.28
N GLY A 110 6.81 -12.38 -4.80
CA GLY A 110 8.04 -12.54 -5.56
C GLY A 110 8.89 -11.29 -5.73
N SER A 111 8.59 -10.20 -5.02
CA SER A 111 9.35 -8.94 -5.07
C SER A 111 9.83 -8.53 -3.67
N GLU A 112 11.02 -7.93 -3.61
CA GLU A 112 11.52 -7.24 -2.41
C GLU A 112 10.83 -5.89 -2.18
N GLN A 113 10.04 -5.43 -3.16
CA GLN A 113 9.28 -4.20 -3.04
C GLN A 113 7.98 -4.43 -2.26
N ILE A 114 7.53 -3.37 -1.59
CA ILE A 114 6.26 -3.33 -0.88
C ILE A 114 5.33 -2.43 -1.68
N GLY A 115 4.14 -2.91 -2.03
CA GLY A 115 3.11 -2.12 -2.69
C GLY A 115 2.55 -1.08 -1.71
N ILE A 116 2.37 0.15 -2.19
CA ILE A 116 1.96 1.28 -1.36
C ILE A 116 0.70 1.91 -1.92
N GLN A 117 -0.27 2.13 -1.05
CA GLN A 117 -1.40 3.03 -1.27
C GLN A 117 -1.31 4.16 -0.26
N LEU A 118 -1.20 5.40 -0.74
CA LEU A 118 -1.11 6.59 0.10
C LEU A 118 -2.35 7.46 -0.10
N PHE A 119 -3.16 7.52 0.95
CA PHE A 119 -4.31 8.41 1.10
C PHE A 119 -3.81 9.73 1.72
N TYR A 120 -3.53 10.72 0.88
CA TYR A 120 -2.87 11.98 1.26
C TYR A 120 -3.89 13.05 1.68
N ASP A 121 -3.60 13.75 2.79
CA ASP A 121 -4.44 14.79 3.40
C ASP A 121 -5.88 14.30 3.68
N VAL A 122 -5.99 13.36 4.61
CA VAL A 122 -7.26 12.80 5.11
C VAL A 122 -7.82 13.65 6.25
N GLN A 123 -9.16 13.71 6.34
CA GLN A 123 -9.85 14.35 7.46
C GLN A 123 -9.86 13.46 8.71
N ASP A 124 -10.03 12.16 8.50
CA ASP A 124 -10.08 11.12 9.52
C ASP A 124 -9.17 9.96 9.08
N GLU A 125 -8.29 9.54 9.98
CA GLU A 125 -7.31 8.48 9.74
C GLU A 125 -7.92 7.07 9.84
N GLU A 126 -9.09 6.94 10.48
CA GLU A 126 -9.86 5.69 10.47
C GLU A 126 -10.63 5.52 9.14
N SER A 127 -11.10 6.63 8.57
CA SER A 127 -11.86 6.70 7.31
C SER A 127 -11.07 7.40 6.19
N CYS A 128 -9.96 6.75 5.76
CA CYS A 128 -9.01 7.33 4.80
C CYS A 128 -9.56 7.51 3.37
N GLY A 129 -10.72 6.92 3.04
CA GLY A 129 -11.31 7.02 1.70
C GLY A 129 -11.65 8.46 1.28
N ASN A 130 -11.93 9.35 2.23
CA ASN A 130 -12.09 10.79 1.98
C ASN A 130 -10.74 11.52 2.04
N CYS A 131 -9.80 11.10 1.20
CA CYS A 131 -8.50 11.75 1.03
C CYS A 131 -8.56 12.82 -0.06
N LYS A 132 -7.69 13.82 0.03
CA LYS A 132 -7.57 14.84 -1.01
C LYS A 132 -6.86 14.32 -2.25
N THR A 133 -5.91 13.41 -2.08
CA THR A 133 -5.16 12.84 -3.19
C THR A 133 -4.82 11.39 -2.90
N PHE A 134 -5.03 10.54 -3.90
CA PHE A 134 -4.73 9.12 -3.81
C PHE A 134 -3.53 8.79 -4.68
N TYR A 135 -2.50 8.22 -4.05
CA TYR A 135 -1.30 7.76 -4.73
C TYR A 135 -1.18 6.24 -4.61
N THR A 136 -0.65 5.61 -5.65
CA THR A 136 -0.19 4.23 -5.57
C THR A 136 1.24 4.12 -6.07
N GLY A 137 1.92 3.05 -5.66
CA GLY A 137 3.26 2.77 -6.12
C GLY A 137 3.91 1.73 -5.24
N TYR A 138 5.20 1.89 -4.95
CA TYR A 138 5.96 0.91 -4.19
C TYR A 138 7.01 1.57 -3.30
N SER A 139 7.38 0.88 -2.23
CA SER A 139 8.57 1.17 -1.45
C SER A 139 9.64 0.10 -1.64
N ARG A 140 10.89 0.50 -1.47
CA ARG A 140 12.03 -0.39 -1.35
C ARG A 140 12.80 -0.05 -0.10
N ARG A 141 12.91 -1.03 0.79
CA ARG A 141 13.62 -0.90 2.05
C ARG A 141 15.08 -1.34 1.88
N TYR A 142 15.97 -0.51 2.40
CA TYR A 142 17.40 -0.76 2.56
C TYR A 142 17.75 -0.71 4.05
N GLU A 143 19.02 -0.95 4.38
CA GLU A 143 19.52 -1.00 5.75
C GLU A 143 19.18 0.27 6.55
N PHE A 144 19.48 1.46 5.99
CA PHE A 144 19.30 2.74 6.67
C PHE A 144 18.18 3.61 6.12
N VAL A 145 17.60 3.27 4.97
CA VAL A 145 16.60 4.09 4.31
C VAL A 145 15.50 3.25 3.67
N GLU A 146 14.30 3.80 3.61
CA GLU A 146 13.20 3.28 2.79
C GLU A 146 12.77 4.36 1.81
N ASN A 147 12.79 4.02 0.53
CA ASN A 147 12.39 4.92 -0.56
C ASN A 147 11.02 4.51 -1.09
N TYR A 148 10.15 5.48 -1.31
CA TYR A 148 8.80 5.30 -1.84
C TYR A 148 8.69 6.03 -3.17
N ASN A 149 8.22 5.34 -4.21
CA ASN A 149 7.92 5.91 -5.52
C ASN A 149 6.41 5.84 -5.73
N LEU A 150 5.76 6.98 -5.81
CA LEU A 150 4.32 7.10 -5.77
C LEU A 150 3.83 7.94 -6.95
N GLN A 151 2.71 7.54 -7.53
CA GLN A 151 2.06 8.23 -8.64
C GLN A 151 0.61 8.55 -8.29
N ASN A 152 0.22 9.79 -8.54
CA ASN A 152 -1.16 10.22 -8.33
C ASN A 152 -2.09 9.50 -9.32
N GLN A 153 -3.14 8.87 -8.81
CA GLN A 153 -4.08 8.09 -9.62
C GLN A 153 -5.05 8.94 -10.44
N ASN A 154 -5.26 10.20 -10.06
CA ASN A 154 -6.10 11.15 -10.79
C ASN A 154 -5.29 11.97 -11.81
N ASN A 155 -3.97 12.11 -11.61
CA ASN A 155 -3.08 12.84 -12.51
C ASN A 155 -1.70 12.15 -12.61
N PRO A 156 -1.48 11.30 -13.62
CA PRO A 156 -0.24 10.54 -13.78
C PRO A 156 1.04 11.39 -13.92
N THR A 157 0.90 12.67 -14.28
CA THR A 157 2.03 13.62 -14.37
C THR A 157 2.59 13.97 -12.99
N GLU A 158 1.77 13.87 -11.95
CA GLU A 158 2.19 14.11 -10.58
C GLU A 158 2.75 12.82 -9.96
N GLN A 159 4.03 12.88 -9.64
CA GLN A 159 4.74 11.85 -8.92
C GLN A 159 5.23 12.42 -7.58
N ALA A 160 5.19 11.58 -6.56
CA ALA A 160 5.75 11.87 -5.26
C ALA A 160 6.82 10.83 -4.93
N TRP A 161 7.93 11.32 -4.38
CA TRP A 161 9.00 10.47 -3.87
C TRP A 161 9.20 10.75 -2.39
N ILE A 162 9.23 9.69 -1.58
CA ILE A 162 9.48 9.80 -0.14
C ILE A 162 10.76 9.05 0.17
N CYS A 163 11.63 9.65 0.98
CA CYS A 163 12.77 8.95 1.57
C CYS A 163 12.72 9.10 3.08
N CYS A 164 12.66 7.97 3.76
CA CYS A 164 12.62 7.90 5.21
C CYS A 164 13.88 7.22 5.72
N ILE A 165 14.53 7.82 6.70
CA ILE A 165 15.68 7.20 7.35
C ILE A 165 15.13 6.20 8.38
N ASN A 166 15.54 4.95 8.26
CA ASN A 166 15.23 3.91 9.23
C ASN A 166 16.11 4.13 10.46
N SER A 167 15.50 4.43 11.60
CA SER A 167 16.23 4.45 12.87
C SER A 167 16.57 3.02 13.28
N LEU A 168 17.80 2.81 13.76
CA LEU A 168 18.22 1.58 14.43
C LEU A 168 17.51 1.44 15.80
N ASN A 169 17.14 2.58 16.39
CA ASN A 169 16.29 2.61 17.57
C ASN A 169 14.88 2.22 17.12
N ARG A 170 14.27 1.25 17.81
CA ARG A 170 12.91 0.74 17.53
C ARG A 170 11.81 1.75 17.85
N THR A 171 12.02 3.03 17.56
CA THR A 171 10.99 4.05 17.66
C THR A 171 9.94 3.77 16.59
N SER A 172 8.66 3.80 16.97
CA SER A 172 7.55 3.71 16.02
C SER A 172 7.52 4.86 15.02
N ARG A 173 8.25 5.95 15.30
CA ARG A 173 8.35 7.17 14.49
C ARG A 173 9.58 7.16 13.59
N ARG A 174 9.42 7.61 12.34
CA ARG A 174 10.50 7.77 11.34
C ARG A 174 10.36 9.11 10.64
N THR A 175 11.42 9.90 10.64
CA THR A 175 11.45 11.17 9.90
C THR A 175 11.96 10.95 8.48
N GLY A 176 11.37 11.66 7.54
CA GLY A 176 11.75 11.62 6.14
C GLY A 176 11.46 12.90 5.39
N MET A 177 11.69 12.84 4.10
CA MET A 177 11.40 13.90 3.15
C MET A 177 10.42 13.39 2.11
N LEU A 178 9.34 14.12 1.87
CA LEU A 178 8.48 13.97 0.71
C LEU A 178 8.84 15.04 -0.30
N THR A 179 9.05 14.63 -1.55
CA THR A 179 9.24 15.51 -2.70
C THR A 179 8.17 15.23 -3.73
N GLY A 180 7.69 16.27 -4.41
CA GLY A 180 6.62 16.16 -5.38
C GLY A 180 6.17 17.54 -5.84
N LEU A 181 4.92 17.65 -6.28
CA LEU A 181 4.33 18.92 -6.67
C LEU A 181 3.46 19.50 -5.55
N SER A 182 3.53 20.81 -5.38
CA SER A 182 2.57 21.53 -4.56
C SER A 182 1.21 21.55 -5.26
N TYR A 183 0.19 20.95 -4.65
CA TYR A 183 -1.18 20.95 -5.19
C TYR A 183 -1.70 22.35 -5.56
N LYS A 184 -1.31 23.40 -4.82
CA LYS A 184 -1.79 24.77 -5.07
C LYS A 184 -1.06 25.51 -6.19
N THR A 185 0.24 25.23 -6.35
CA THR A 185 1.10 26.05 -7.22
C THR A 185 1.73 25.27 -8.35
N MET A 186 1.60 23.94 -8.36
CA MET A 186 2.27 23.01 -9.28
C MET A 186 3.79 23.15 -9.31
N MET A 187 4.37 23.83 -8.31
CA MET A 187 5.82 23.97 -8.18
C MET A 187 6.38 22.74 -7.48
N PRO A 188 7.60 22.29 -7.84
CA PRO A 188 8.32 21.28 -7.09
C PRO A 188 8.54 21.73 -5.64
N VAL A 189 8.30 20.83 -4.70
CA VAL A 189 8.48 21.07 -3.26
C VAL A 189 9.17 19.89 -2.59
N ALA A 190 9.87 20.20 -1.49
CA ALA A 190 10.36 19.24 -0.52
C ALA A 190 9.74 19.57 0.84
N ILE A 191 9.18 18.56 1.50
CA ILE A 191 8.40 18.69 2.74
C ILE A 191 8.95 17.69 3.75
N LYS A 192 9.16 18.14 4.98
CA LYS A 192 9.50 17.25 6.10
C LYS A 192 8.27 16.45 6.49
N VAL A 193 8.44 15.13 6.60
CA VAL A 193 7.37 14.21 6.98
C VAL A 193 7.79 13.33 8.14
N MET A 194 6.81 12.89 8.92
CA MET A 194 6.99 11.90 9.97
C MET A 194 6.05 10.73 9.72
N LEU A 195 6.58 9.52 9.67
CA LEU A 195 5.81 8.28 9.62
C LEU A 195 5.72 7.68 11.01
N SER A 196 4.58 7.10 11.34
CA SER A 196 4.33 6.40 12.60
C SER A 196 3.49 5.15 12.36
N SER A 197 3.74 4.08 13.12
CA SER A 197 2.86 2.90 13.13
C SER A 197 1.58 3.09 13.95
N THR A 198 1.49 4.18 14.72
CA THR A 198 0.32 4.53 15.54
C THR A 198 -0.10 5.97 15.26
N ILE A 199 -1.39 6.27 15.46
CA ILE A 199 -1.90 7.64 15.39
C ILE A 199 -1.18 8.49 16.45
N LEU A 200 -0.65 9.64 16.03
CA LEU A 200 0.02 10.60 16.92
C LEU A 200 -0.97 11.68 17.37
N LYS A 201 -0.75 12.18 18.59
CA LYS A 201 -1.50 13.33 19.10
C LYS A 201 -1.05 14.59 18.36
N GLU A 202 -2.00 15.41 17.95
CA GLU A 202 -1.75 16.73 17.35
C GLU A 202 -1.40 17.74 18.46
N ASP A 203 -0.14 17.76 18.86
CA ASP A 203 0.40 18.69 19.86
C ASP A 203 1.60 19.50 19.35
N ASP A 204 2.06 20.44 20.17
CA ASP A 204 3.17 21.34 19.83
C ASP A 204 4.49 20.58 19.62
N GLU A 205 4.66 19.39 20.23
CA GLU A 205 5.82 18.52 20.01
C GLU A 205 5.81 17.99 18.57
N LEU A 206 4.68 17.42 18.13
CA LEU A 206 4.52 16.96 16.75
C LEU A 206 4.72 18.11 15.76
N VAL A 207 4.09 19.27 16.00
CA VAL A 207 4.28 20.46 15.14
C VAL A 207 5.76 20.84 15.06
N SER A 208 6.45 20.94 16.20
CA SER A 208 7.87 21.30 16.25
C SER A 208 8.75 20.31 15.48
N SER A 209 8.42 19.01 15.55
CA SER A 209 9.15 17.97 14.82
C SER A 209 9.00 18.08 13.29
N LEU A 210 7.86 18.61 12.81
CA LEU A 210 7.53 18.74 11.39
C LEU A 210 8.01 20.06 10.76
N LEU A 211 8.29 21.08 11.58
CA LEU A 211 8.78 22.37 11.11
C LEU A 211 10.28 22.31 10.75
N LEU A 212 10.68 23.16 9.81
CA LEU A 212 12.09 23.39 9.50
C LEU A 212 12.71 24.25 10.59
N THR A 213 13.85 23.81 11.10
CA THR A 213 14.61 24.52 12.13
C THR A 213 15.51 25.59 11.51
N LYS A 214 16.04 26.49 12.35
CA LYS A 214 17.05 27.45 11.91
C LYS A 214 18.32 26.77 11.41
N GLU A 215 18.68 25.61 11.97
CA GLU A 215 19.87 24.86 11.55
C GLU A 215 19.65 24.19 10.19
N ASP A 216 18.46 23.61 9.93
CA ASP A 216 18.12 23.06 8.60
C ASP A 216 18.33 24.11 7.50
N ILE A 217 17.85 25.34 7.72
CA ILE A 217 17.97 26.46 6.77
C ILE A 217 19.44 26.89 6.61
N LYS A 218 20.19 26.94 7.72
CA LYS A 218 21.59 27.34 7.74
C LYS A 218 22.47 26.33 7.00
N ILE A 219 22.30 25.03 7.24
CA ILE A 219 22.98 23.94 6.51
C ILE A 219 22.62 24.02 5.03
N SER A 220 21.32 24.18 4.73
CA SER A 220 20.84 24.29 3.36
C SER A 220 21.49 25.43 2.60
N ARG A 221 21.58 26.61 3.22
CA ARG A 221 22.25 27.78 2.62
C ARG A 221 23.76 27.61 2.53
N LYS A 222 24.39 27.00 3.55
CA LYS A 222 25.85 26.82 3.62
C LYS A 222 26.35 25.88 2.53
N TYR A 223 25.65 24.76 2.30
CA TYR A 223 26.08 23.72 1.37
C TYR A 223 25.28 23.70 0.06
N ASN A 224 24.30 24.60 -0.10
CA ASN A 224 23.37 24.61 -1.23
C ASN A 224 22.69 23.23 -1.43
N LEU A 225 22.31 22.60 -0.32
CA LEU A 225 21.78 21.25 -0.25
C LEU A 225 20.67 21.18 0.80
N PHE A 226 19.44 20.89 0.40
CA PHE A 226 18.38 20.69 1.38
C PHE A 226 18.53 19.32 2.06
N THR A 227 18.71 19.34 3.37
CA THR A 227 18.80 18.15 4.22
C THR A 227 17.79 18.26 5.35
N ILE A 228 17.30 17.12 5.81
CA ILE A 228 16.47 17.04 7.01
C ILE A 228 17.30 16.36 8.07
N ASP A 229 17.58 17.08 9.16
CA ASP A 229 18.25 16.47 10.31
C ASP A 229 17.27 15.57 11.07
N GLN A 230 17.74 14.41 11.52
CA GLN A 230 16.99 13.64 12.50
C GLN A 230 17.22 14.29 13.86
N PHE A 231 16.14 14.60 14.57
CA PHE A 231 16.23 14.70 16.02
C PHE A 231 16.71 13.33 16.52
N MET A 232 18.01 13.18 16.74
CA MET A 232 18.53 12.14 17.62
C MET A 232 18.27 12.64 19.03
N GLU A 233 17.16 12.17 19.63
CA GLU A 233 17.06 12.15 21.10
C GLU A 233 18.10 11.20 21.70
#